data_AF-A0A1S3RCN5-F1
#
_entry.id   AF-A0A1S3RCN5-F1
#
_cell.length_a   1.000
_cell.length_b   1.000
_cell.length_c   1.000
_cell.angle_alpha   90.00
_cell.angle_beta   90.00
_cell.angle_gamma   90.00
#
_symmetry.space_group_name_H-M   'P 1'
#
loop_
_entity.id
_entity.type
_entity.pdbx_description
1 polymer ?
#
loop_
_entity_poly.entity_id
_entity_poly.type
_entity_poly.pdbx_seq_one_letter_code
_entity_poly.pdbx_strand_id
1 'polypeptide(L)'
;MDDYINEEVIELNEIIEENENIAMRRVKTHRSGPKDSGRTLYRMVAVSFGMLCVLQVTLNISLRLSFSCSDKERDQIKACYNTTGLAQDRDQPNTSRGILGLCTERDQCRKNRNQLERERVQLESERDQLESERDQLEKSERDQLQSERDQLKCERDQLEKTNQNQLQECYNAFTKDRDMMSDRVSLLINEKVTLEKGLSGCEKMCPEGWKKFGFNSCYYLSAEKKPWEYAEQDCLGRGAHLVIINSEEEQKFLNALRTISWIGLNERETWK
;
A
#
# COMPACT_ATOMS: atom_id res chain seq x y z
N MET A 1 11.47 36.56 -12.68
CA MET A 1 11.64 35.10 -12.48
C MET A 1 11.57 34.76 -11.00
N ASP A 2 12.05 35.63 -10.12
CA ASP A 2 11.99 35.42 -8.65
C ASP A 2 10.56 35.47 -8.06
N ASP A 3 9.62 36.21 -8.67
CA ASP A 3 8.22 36.24 -8.21
C ASP A 3 7.46 34.92 -8.46
N TYR A 4 7.82 34.15 -9.48
CA TYR A 4 7.15 32.88 -9.80
C TYR A 4 7.59 31.75 -8.85
N ILE A 5 8.83 31.85 -8.33
CA ILE A 5 9.39 30.87 -7.38
C ILE A 5 8.79 31.06 -5.98
N ASN A 6 8.45 32.28 -5.59
CA ASN A 6 7.82 32.54 -4.28
C ASN A 6 6.40 31.96 -4.20
N GLU A 7 5.64 31.97 -5.29
CA GLU A 7 4.26 31.46 -5.29
C GLU A 7 4.21 29.93 -5.20
N GLU A 8 5.09 29.22 -5.93
CA GLU A 8 5.22 27.75 -5.82
C GLU A 8 5.76 27.30 -4.45
N VAL A 9 6.65 28.09 -3.83
CA VAL A 9 7.17 27.80 -2.48
C VAL A 9 6.09 27.99 -1.41
N ILE A 10 5.17 28.94 -1.61
CA ILE A 10 4.02 29.14 -0.70
C ILE A 10 3.05 27.96 -0.81
N GLU A 11 2.69 27.54 -2.03
CA GLU A 11 1.80 26.37 -2.24
C GLU A 11 2.40 25.07 -1.67
N LEU A 12 3.71 24.86 -1.82
CA LEU A 12 4.38 23.68 -1.26
C LEU A 12 4.36 23.67 0.28
N ASN A 13 4.55 24.81 0.93
CA ASN A 13 4.50 24.91 2.39
C ASN A 13 3.09 24.64 2.94
N GLU A 14 2.05 25.10 2.24
CA GLU A 14 0.65 24.87 2.62
C GLU A 14 0.27 23.37 2.53
N ILE A 15 0.75 22.69 1.47
CA ILE A 15 0.56 21.24 1.29
C ILE A 15 1.32 20.43 2.34
N ILE A 16 2.52 20.86 2.75
CA ILE A 16 3.29 20.20 3.81
C ILE A 16 2.56 20.32 5.15
N GLU A 17 2.06 21.51 5.49
CA GLU A 17 1.35 21.76 6.75
C GLU A 17 0.02 20.99 6.81
N GLU A 18 -0.71 20.88 5.69
CA GLU A 18 -1.94 20.09 5.62
C GLU A 18 -1.66 18.58 5.79
N ASN A 19 -0.58 18.07 5.18
CA ASN A 19 -0.19 16.67 5.30
C ASN A 19 0.31 16.30 6.71
N GLU A 20 1.05 17.19 7.39
CA GLU A 20 1.44 17.00 8.79
C GLU A 20 0.20 16.97 9.72
N ASN A 21 -0.78 17.82 9.45
CA ASN A 21 -2.05 17.83 10.18
C ASN A 21 -2.89 16.56 9.94
N ILE A 22 -2.90 16.03 8.72
CA ILE A 22 -3.55 14.75 8.39
C ILE A 22 -2.82 13.58 9.06
N ALA A 23 -1.48 13.59 9.10
CA ALA A 23 -0.68 12.59 9.79
C ALA A 23 -0.94 12.60 11.30
N MET A 24 -1.02 13.77 11.93
CA MET A 24 -1.39 13.90 13.35
C MET A 24 -2.82 13.44 13.63
N ARG A 25 -3.78 13.69 12.72
CA ARG A 25 -5.16 13.17 12.85
C ARG A 25 -5.20 11.64 12.75
N ARG A 26 -4.41 11.02 11.86
CA ARG A 26 -4.29 9.55 11.74
C ARG A 26 -3.61 8.89 12.95
N VAL A 27 -2.66 9.57 13.58
CA VAL A 27 -2.05 9.11 14.85
C VAL A 27 -3.05 9.21 16.02
N LYS A 28 -3.94 10.22 16.01
CA LYS A 28 -5.00 10.39 17.03
C LYS A 28 -6.12 9.35 16.91
N THR A 29 -6.50 8.94 15.70
CA THR A 29 -7.54 7.91 15.48
C THR A 29 -7.10 6.51 15.89
N HIS A 30 -5.79 6.25 16.01
CA HIS A 30 -5.27 4.96 16.50
C HIS A 30 -5.01 4.89 18.01
N ARG A 31 -5.29 5.95 18.80
CA ARG A 31 -5.02 5.98 20.25
C ARG A 31 -6.21 6.26 21.15
N SER A 32 -7.44 6.17 20.65
CA SER A 32 -8.63 6.09 21.48
C SER A 32 -9.11 4.64 21.61
N GLY A 33 -8.41 3.86 22.44
CA GLY A 33 -8.99 2.62 22.97
C GLY A 33 -10.26 2.95 23.77
N PRO A 34 -11.30 2.12 23.71
CA PRO A 34 -12.60 2.45 24.28
C PRO A 34 -12.53 2.41 25.82
N LYS A 35 -12.41 3.58 26.45
CA LYS A 35 -12.52 3.75 27.91
C LYS A 35 -13.97 3.81 28.41
N ASP A 36 -14.88 3.14 27.71
CA ASP A 36 -16.27 2.96 28.15
C ASP A 36 -16.77 1.50 28.01
N SER A 37 -15.86 0.57 27.70
CA SER A 37 -16.18 -0.85 27.56
C SER A 37 -16.29 -1.58 28.89
N GLY A 38 -15.63 -1.12 29.95
CA GLY A 38 -15.58 -1.83 31.24
C GLY A 38 -16.92 -1.88 31.99
N ARG A 39 -17.69 -0.78 31.97
CA ARG A 39 -19.02 -0.73 32.60
C ARG A 39 -20.04 -1.55 31.82
N THR A 40 -19.96 -1.56 30.50
CA THR A 40 -20.87 -2.32 29.63
C THR A 40 -20.55 -3.82 29.69
N LEU A 41 -19.26 -4.20 29.78
CA LEU A 41 -18.84 -5.59 29.96
C LEU A 41 -19.26 -6.13 31.33
N TYR A 42 -19.06 -5.36 32.41
CA TYR A 42 -19.50 -5.77 33.75
C TYR A 42 -21.02 -5.93 33.83
N ARG A 43 -21.79 -5.04 33.18
CA ARG A 43 -23.25 -5.18 33.08
C ARG A 43 -23.66 -6.44 32.30
N MET A 44 -23.00 -6.74 31.19
CA MET A 44 -23.28 -7.98 30.44
C MET A 44 -22.96 -9.23 31.26
N VAL A 45 -21.79 -9.27 31.90
CA VAL A 45 -21.36 -10.41 32.75
C VAL A 45 -22.31 -10.61 33.92
N ALA A 46 -22.74 -9.53 34.60
CA ALA A 46 -23.68 -9.59 35.71
C ALA A 46 -25.07 -10.10 35.28
N VAL A 47 -25.56 -9.68 34.09
CA VAL A 47 -26.83 -10.17 33.54
C VAL A 47 -26.74 -11.65 33.17
N SER A 48 -25.65 -12.09 32.55
CA SER A 48 -25.44 -13.51 32.24
C SER A 48 -25.34 -14.37 33.50
N PHE A 49 -24.64 -13.92 34.54
CA PHE A 49 -24.54 -14.65 35.80
C PHE A 49 -25.89 -14.71 36.53
N GLY A 50 -26.67 -13.62 36.51
CA GLY A 50 -28.02 -13.59 37.04
C GLY A 50 -28.96 -14.58 36.33
N MET A 51 -28.91 -14.64 35.00
CA MET A 51 -29.70 -15.60 34.22
C MET A 51 -29.28 -17.05 34.49
N LEU A 52 -27.99 -17.33 34.64
CA LEU A 52 -27.49 -18.65 35.01
C LEU A 52 -27.99 -19.09 36.39
N CYS A 53 -28.00 -18.19 37.39
CA CYS A 53 -28.54 -18.48 38.71
C CYS A 53 -30.05 -18.81 38.66
N VAL A 54 -30.83 -18.07 37.87
CA VAL A 54 -32.27 -18.33 37.69
C VAL A 54 -32.50 -19.68 37.01
N LEU A 55 -31.72 -20.00 35.98
CA LEU A 55 -31.78 -21.31 35.31
C LEU A 55 -31.40 -22.44 36.28
N GLN A 56 -30.37 -22.25 37.10
CA GLN A 56 -29.93 -23.26 38.08
C GLN A 56 -30.96 -23.49 39.20
N VAL A 57 -31.66 -22.45 39.65
CA VAL A 57 -32.75 -22.56 40.63
C VAL A 57 -33.95 -23.24 40.00
N THR A 58 -34.33 -22.83 38.79
CA THR A 58 -35.46 -23.43 38.04
C THR A 58 -35.19 -24.90 37.78
N LEU A 59 -33.99 -25.26 37.32
CA LEU A 59 -33.59 -26.64 37.12
C LEU A 59 -33.63 -27.45 38.42
N ASN A 60 -33.12 -26.91 39.54
CA ASN A 60 -33.21 -27.58 40.84
C ASN A 60 -34.66 -27.81 41.29
N ILE A 61 -35.53 -26.84 41.09
CA ILE A 61 -36.96 -26.97 41.42
C ILE A 61 -37.62 -28.01 40.51
N SER A 62 -37.38 -27.96 39.19
CA SER A 62 -37.85 -28.95 38.23
C SER A 62 -37.33 -30.35 38.55
N LEU A 63 -36.06 -30.49 38.96
CA LEU A 63 -35.47 -31.76 39.37
C LEU A 63 -36.15 -32.28 40.63
N ARG A 64 -36.37 -31.43 41.64
CA ARG A 64 -37.09 -31.82 42.87
C ARG A 64 -38.53 -32.23 42.59
N LEU A 65 -39.24 -31.52 41.71
CA LEU A 65 -40.59 -31.88 41.28
C LEU A 65 -40.61 -33.19 40.48
N SER A 66 -39.60 -33.41 39.63
CA SER A 66 -39.42 -34.66 38.89
C SER A 66 -39.12 -35.83 39.84
N PHE A 67 -38.26 -35.63 40.85
CA PHE A 67 -38.00 -36.60 41.92
C PHE A 67 -39.25 -36.89 42.76
N SER A 68 -40.03 -35.86 43.12
CA SER A 68 -41.32 -36.04 43.82
C SER A 68 -42.37 -36.76 42.97
N CYS A 69 -42.30 -36.66 41.64
CA CYS A 69 -43.11 -37.45 40.72
C CYS A 69 -42.62 -38.91 40.66
N SER A 70 -41.30 -39.13 40.67
CA SER A 70 -40.69 -40.46 40.71
C SER A 70 -40.90 -41.19 42.05
N ASP A 71 -41.12 -40.45 43.14
CA ASP A 71 -41.55 -41.04 44.42
C ASP A 71 -42.98 -41.62 44.35
N LYS A 72 -43.87 -41.07 43.51
CA LYS A 72 -45.18 -41.68 43.22
C LYS A 72 -45.05 -43.00 42.43
N GLU A 73 -44.05 -43.12 41.54
CA GLU A 73 -43.69 -44.40 40.91
C GLU A 73 -43.15 -45.40 41.93
N ARG A 74 -42.36 -44.94 42.92
CA ARG A 74 -41.86 -45.78 44.03
C ARG A 74 -42.99 -46.33 44.90
N ASP A 75 -44.04 -45.55 45.11
CA ASP A 75 -45.23 -45.99 45.85
C ASP A 75 -46.09 -46.98 45.05
N GLN A 76 -46.12 -46.89 43.71
CA GLN A 76 -46.70 -47.94 42.85
C GLN A 76 -45.83 -49.22 42.82
N ILE A 77 -44.51 -49.11 42.98
CA ILE A 77 -43.61 -50.27 43.14
C ILE A 77 -43.87 -50.99 44.47
N LYS A 78 -44.14 -50.26 45.56
CA LYS A 78 -44.60 -50.87 46.83
C LYS A 78 -45.92 -51.61 46.64
N ALA A 79 -46.86 -51.07 45.86
CA ALA A 79 -48.09 -51.78 45.53
C ALA A 79 -47.80 -53.08 44.78
N CYS A 80 -46.89 -53.08 43.80
CA CYS A 80 -46.51 -54.29 43.06
C CYS A 80 -45.89 -55.38 43.96
N TYR A 81 -44.99 -55.00 44.88
CA TYR A 81 -44.36 -55.91 45.84
C TYR A 81 -45.36 -56.45 46.88
N ASN A 82 -46.26 -55.58 47.36
CA ASN A 82 -47.29 -55.94 48.33
C ASN A 82 -48.38 -56.82 47.71
N THR A 83 -48.69 -56.66 46.43
CA THR A 83 -49.63 -57.54 45.71
C THR A 83 -49.02 -58.91 45.41
N THR A 84 -47.69 -59.02 45.21
CA THR A 84 -47.04 -60.33 45.06
C THR A 84 -46.86 -61.07 46.39
N GLY A 85 -46.67 -60.34 47.49
CA GLY A 85 -46.57 -60.91 48.85
C GLY A 85 -47.91 -61.39 49.45
N LEU A 86 -49.05 -60.95 48.92
CA LEU A 86 -50.38 -61.32 49.42
C LEU A 86 -51.21 -62.18 48.46
N ALA A 87 -50.71 -62.50 47.26
CA ALA A 87 -51.39 -63.38 46.30
C ALA A 87 -51.29 -64.88 46.64
N GLN A 88 -51.27 -65.23 47.93
CA GLN A 88 -51.48 -66.60 48.38
C GLN A 88 -52.93 -66.85 48.83
N ASP A 89 -53.80 -65.83 48.80
CA ASP A 89 -55.19 -66.00 49.18
C ASP A 89 -56.12 -64.97 48.49
N ARG A 90 -56.69 -65.33 47.33
CA ARG A 90 -58.05 -64.98 46.84
C ARG A 90 -58.22 -65.15 45.33
N ASP A 91 -59.32 -65.81 44.96
CA ASP A 91 -59.84 -66.04 43.62
C ASP A 91 -60.16 -64.75 42.84
N GLN A 92 -59.31 -64.36 41.88
CA GLN A 92 -59.72 -63.54 40.73
C GLN A 92 -58.76 -63.72 39.52
N PRO A 93 -59.05 -64.63 38.58
CA PRO A 93 -58.09 -65.05 37.54
C PRO A 93 -57.84 -64.00 36.45
N ASN A 94 -58.76 -63.05 36.23
CA ASN A 94 -58.62 -62.03 35.18
C ASN A 94 -57.71 -60.86 35.59
N THR A 95 -57.64 -60.53 36.88
CA THR A 95 -56.79 -59.44 37.42
C THR A 95 -55.31 -59.83 37.44
N SER A 96 -55.00 -61.09 37.74
CA SER A 96 -53.63 -61.64 37.77
C SER A 96 -52.93 -61.65 36.40
N ARG A 97 -53.67 -62.01 35.32
CA ARG A 97 -53.11 -62.04 33.95
C ARG A 97 -52.75 -60.65 33.43
N GLY A 98 -53.56 -59.64 33.72
CA GLY A 98 -53.28 -58.25 33.36
C GLY A 98 -52.06 -57.69 34.09
N ILE A 99 -51.92 -58.00 35.38
CA ILE A 99 -50.75 -57.58 36.19
C ILE A 99 -49.45 -58.22 35.67
N LEU A 100 -49.46 -59.51 35.30
CA LEU A 100 -48.29 -60.18 34.75
C LEU A 100 -47.82 -59.58 33.42
N GLY A 101 -48.74 -59.20 32.52
CA GLY A 101 -48.42 -58.53 31.25
C GLY A 101 -47.79 -57.15 31.47
N LEU A 102 -48.28 -56.39 32.43
CA LEU A 102 -47.69 -55.10 32.82
C LEU A 102 -46.31 -55.27 33.47
N CYS A 103 -46.04 -56.38 34.15
CA CYS A 103 -44.70 -56.71 34.67
C CYS A 103 -43.71 -56.99 33.54
N THR A 104 -44.10 -57.77 32.53
CA THR A 104 -43.22 -58.11 31.40
C THR A 104 -42.91 -56.89 30.53
N GLU A 105 -43.91 -56.04 30.26
CA GLU A 105 -43.70 -54.79 29.54
C GLU A 105 -42.76 -53.83 30.28
N ARG A 106 -42.87 -53.73 31.61
CA ARG A 106 -41.96 -52.93 32.44
C ARG A 106 -40.52 -53.42 32.38
N ASP A 107 -40.32 -54.74 32.47
CA ASP A 107 -38.97 -55.32 32.39
C ASP A 107 -38.34 -55.13 31.01
N GLN A 108 -39.16 -55.25 29.95
CA GLN A 108 -38.72 -54.96 28.60
C GLN A 108 -38.35 -53.47 28.42
N CYS A 109 -39.19 -52.57 28.93
CA CYS A 109 -38.92 -51.13 28.90
C CYS A 109 -37.66 -50.77 29.71
N ARG A 110 -37.43 -51.45 30.84
CA ARG A 110 -36.18 -51.32 31.63
C ARG A 110 -34.95 -51.74 30.81
N LYS A 111 -35.01 -52.87 30.09
CA LYS A 111 -33.91 -53.32 29.23
C LYS A 111 -33.61 -52.29 28.14
N ASN A 112 -34.65 -51.79 27.47
CA ASN A 112 -34.52 -50.77 26.42
C ASN A 112 -33.93 -49.46 26.98
N ARG A 113 -34.40 -49.02 28.16
CA ARG A 113 -33.86 -47.83 28.82
C ARG A 113 -32.38 -48.00 29.16
N ASN A 114 -31.99 -49.16 29.69
CA ASN A 114 -30.59 -49.44 30.03
C ASN A 114 -29.71 -49.56 28.78
N GLN A 115 -30.25 -50.04 27.65
CA GLN A 115 -29.59 -50.06 26.35
C GLN A 115 -29.34 -48.65 25.84
N LEU A 116 -30.38 -47.81 25.80
CA LEU A 116 -30.30 -46.40 25.39
C LEU A 116 -29.35 -45.60 26.28
N GLU A 117 -29.29 -45.90 27.58
CA GLU A 117 -28.35 -45.26 28.50
C GLU A 117 -26.89 -45.58 28.13
N ARG A 118 -26.57 -46.82 27.75
CA ARG A 118 -25.22 -47.20 27.29
C ARG A 118 -24.86 -46.49 25.98
N GLU A 119 -25.79 -46.46 25.03
CA GLU A 119 -25.61 -45.77 23.75
C GLU A 119 -25.40 -44.26 23.96
N ARG A 120 -26.16 -43.64 24.87
CA ARG A 120 -25.96 -42.22 25.22
C ARG A 120 -24.57 -41.97 25.79
N VAL A 121 -24.12 -42.78 26.74
CA VAL A 121 -22.78 -42.65 27.35
C VAL A 121 -21.67 -42.87 26.32
N GLN A 122 -21.85 -43.80 25.39
CA GLN A 122 -20.89 -44.02 24.32
C GLN A 122 -20.81 -42.80 23.38
N LEU A 123 -21.95 -42.30 22.90
CA LEU A 123 -22.00 -41.11 22.04
C LEU A 123 -21.45 -39.86 22.74
N GLU A 124 -21.62 -39.76 24.06
CA GLU A 124 -21.03 -38.70 24.88
C GLU A 124 -19.50 -38.79 24.89
N SER A 125 -18.93 -39.98 25.05
CA SER A 125 -17.48 -40.18 24.93
C SER A 125 -16.94 -39.86 23.53
N GLU A 126 -17.65 -40.23 22.47
CA GLU A 126 -17.25 -39.93 21.08
C GLU A 126 -17.32 -38.43 20.81
N ARG A 127 -18.35 -37.73 21.31
CA ARG A 127 -18.47 -36.27 21.23
C ARG A 127 -17.29 -35.59 21.92
N ASP A 128 -16.96 -36.00 23.13
CA ASP A 128 -15.88 -35.39 23.92
C ASP A 128 -14.51 -35.61 23.25
N GLN A 129 -14.31 -36.77 22.60
CA GLN A 129 -13.11 -37.03 21.80
C GLN A 129 -13.03 -36.11 20.58
N LEU A 130 -14.11 -36.02 19.80
CA LEU A 130 -14.15 -35.16 18.61
C LEU A 130 -13.97 -33.68 18.96
N GLU A 131 -14.49 -33.24 20.11
CA GLU A 131 -14.27 -31.90 20.65
C GLU A 131 -12.79 -31.65 20.95
N SER A 132 -12.10 -32.61 21.58
CA SER A 132 -10.65 -32.50 21.81
C SER A 132 -9.85 -32.45 20.51
N GLU A 133 -10.20 -33.28 19.52
CA GLU A 133 -9.54 -33.28 18.21
C GLU A 133 -9.75 -31.95 17.47
N ARG A 134 -10.99 -31.43 17.47
CA ARG A 134 -11.31 -30.10 16.91
C ARG A 134 -10.46 -29.01 17.54
N ASP A 135 -10.42 -28.96 18.87
CA ASP A 135 -9.69 -27.90 19.59
C ASP A 135 -8.17 -27.98 19.34
N GLN A 136 -7.63 -29.20 19.21
CA GLN A 136 -6.23 -29.42 18.83
C GLN A 136 -5.95 -28.94 17.41
N LEU A 137 -6.82 -29.28 16.46
CA LEU A 137 -6.69 -28.83 15.06
C LEU A 137 -6.78 -27.31 14.94
N GLU A 138 -7.76 -26.69 15.60
CA GLU A 138 -7.93 -25.23 15.57
C GLU A 138 -6.69 -24.53 16.16
N LYS A 139 -6.13 -25.06 17.23
CA LYS A 139 -4.90 -24.53 17.82
C LYS A 139 -3.71 -24.69 16.87
N SER A 140 -3.54 -25.86 16.26
CA SER A 140 -2.47 -26.12 15.30
C SER A 140 -2.54 -25.17 14.09
N GLU A 141 -3.74 -24.99 13.52
CA GLU A 141 -3.96 -24.11 12.38
C GLU A 141 -3.67 -22.65 12.75
N ARG A 142 -4.12 -22.21 13.94
CA ARG A 142 -3.83 -20.86 14.46
C ARG A 142 -2.34 -20.63 14.65
N ASP A 143 -1.62 -21.58 15.24
CA ASP A 143 -0.18 -21.47 15.47
C ASP A 143 0.60 -21.46 14.14
N GLN A 144 0.17 -22.24 13.15
CA GLN A 144 0.76 -22.26 11.81
C GLN A 144 0.55 -20.91 11.09
N LEU A 145 -0.68 -20.41 11.05
CA LEU A 145 -1.01 -19.12 10.41
C LEU A 145 -0.30 -17.96 11.12
N GLN A 146 -0.17 -18.03 12.44
CA GLN A 146 0.60 -17.08 13.24
C GLN A 146 2.07 -17.07 12.82
N SER A 147 2.69 -18.25 12.69
CA SER A 147 4.08 -18.38 12.26
C SER A 147 4.30 -17.83 10.85
N GLU A 148 3.41 -18.16 9.91
CA GLU A 148 3.49 -17.67 8.52
C GLU A 148 3.34 -16.15 8.46
N ARG A 149 2.39 -15.60 9.21
CA ARG A 149 2.21 -14.14 9.31
C ARG A 149 3.43 -13.44 9.89
N ASP A 150 4.02 -14.00 10.94
CA ASP A 150 5.21 -13.41 11.58
C ASP A 150 6.42 -13.49 10.63
N GLN A 151 6.56 -14.57 9.87
CA GLN A 151 7.57 -14.70 8.81
C GLN A 151 7.40 -13.65 7.72
N LEU A 152 6.19 -13.53 7.15
CA LEU A 152 5.90 -12.54 6.11
C LEU A 152 6.11 -11.11 6.60
N LYS A 153 5.82 -10.84 7.87
CA LYS A 153 6.09 -9.55 8.50
C LYS A 153 7.58 -9.26 8.55
N CYS A 154 8.41 -10.23 8.96
CA CYS A 154 9.86 -10.09 8.95
C CYS A 154 10.41 -9.85 7.53
N GLU A 155 9.94 -10.59 6.53
CA GLU A 155 10.36 -10.42 5.14
C GLU A 155 10.00 -9.03 4.60
N ARG A 156 8.77 -8.57 4.87
CA ARG A 156 8.34 -7.21 4.51
C ARG A 156 9.23 -6.15 5.15
N ASP A 157 9.50 -6.26 6.45
CA ASP A 157 10.31 -5.28 7.17
C ASP A 157 11.77 -5.26 6.65
N GLN A 158 12.31 -6.41 6.25
CA GLN A 158 13.62 -6.51 5.59
C GLN A 158 13.63 -5.86 4.21
N LEU A 159 12.60 -6.10 3.40
CA LEU A 159 12.48 -5.53 2.07
C LEU A 159 12.34 -4.01 2.14
N GLU A 160 11.55 -3.50 3.07
CA GLU A 160 11.39 -2.07 3.31
C GLU A 160 12.73 -1.42 3.67
N LYS A 161 13.49 -2.01 4.59
CA LYS A 161 14.81 -1.52 4.97
C LYS A 161 15.81 -1.55 3.80
N THR A 162 15.79 -2.61 3.01
CA THR A 162 16.68 -2.74 1.84
C THR A 162 16.36 -1.67 0.80
N ASN A 163 15.07 -1.47 0.50
CA ASN A 163 14.62 -0.45 -0.44
C ASN A 163 14.99 0.96 0.04
N GLN A 164 14.82 1.26 1.32
CA GLN A 164 15.23 2.54 1.91
C GLN A 164 16.74 2.78 1.77
N ASN A 165 17.56 1.76 2.07
CA ASN A 165 19.01 1.87 1.94
C ASN A 165 19.44 2.10 0.49
N GLN A 166 18.89 1.33 -0.45
CA GLN A 166 19.19 1.46 -1.88
C GLN A 166 18.77 2.83 -2.42
N LEU A 167 17.60 3.33 -2.01
CA LEU A 167 17.13 4.66 -2.38
C LEU A 167 18.07 5.75 -1.85
N GLN A 168 18.52 5.61 -0.61
CA GLN A 168 19.48 6.55 -0.02
C GLN A 168 20.82 6.54 -0.76
N GLU A 169 21.33 5.37 -1.11
CA GLU A 169 22.57 5.24 -1.89
C GLU A 169 22.43 5.86 -3.28
N CYS A 170 21.33 5.59 -3.98
CA CYS A 170 21.04 6.16 -5.29
C CYS A 170 20.95 7.69 -5.23
N TYR A 171 20.25 8.22 -4.22
CA TYR A 171 20.14 9.66 -3.99
C TYR A 171 21.50 10.32 -3.72
N ASN A 172 22.33 9.69 -2.88
CA ASN A 172 23.67 10.20 -2.58
C ASN A 172 24.57 10.19 -3.83
N ALA A 173 24.49 9.13 -4.65
CA ALA A 173 25.23 9.06 -5.90
C ALA A 173 24.81 10.15 -6.88
N PHE A 174 23.51 10.36 -7.06
CA PHE A 174 22.97 11.42 -7.92
C PHE A 174 23.38 12.82 -7.44
N THR A 175 23.37 13.04 -6.12
CA THR A 175 23.80 14.31 -5.52
C THR A 175 25.27 14.59 -5.83
N LYS A 176 26.13 13.56 -5.73
CA LYS A 176 27.56 13.66 -6.09
C LYS A 176 27.75 14.00 -7.57
N ASP A 177 27.00 13.35 -8.46
CA ASP A 177 27.07 13.63 -9.90
C ASP A 177 26.63 15.05 -10.23
N ARG A 178 25.55 15.53 -9.60
CA ARG A 178 25.08 16.92 -9.72
C ARG A 178 26.18 17.90 -9.30
N ASP A 179 26.80 17.68 -8.15
CA ASP A 179 27.83 18.59 -7.62
C ASP A 179 29.08 18.58 -8.52
N MET A 180 29.51 17.41 -9.00
CA MET A 180 30.61 17.30 -9.97
C MET A 180 30.30 18.02 -11.29
N MET A 181 29.07 17.94 -11.78
CA MET A 181 28.65 18.66 -12.97
C MET A 181 28.60 20.16 -12.73
N SER A 182 28.17 20.60 -11.55
CA SER A 182 28.20 22.01 -11.14
C SER A 182 29.63 22.55 -11.17
N ASP A 183 30.59 21.83 -10.60
CA ASP A 183 32.01 22.21 -10.63
C ASP A 183 32.56 22.34 -12.05
N ARG A 184 32.23 21.38 -12.93
CA ARG A 184 32.64 21.43 -14.35
C ARG A 184 32.07 22.64 -15.07
N VAL A 185 30.81 22.98 -14.82
CA VAL A 185 30.18 24.16 -15.39
C VAL A 185 30.88 25.43 -14.90
N SER A 186 31.20 25.54 -13.61
CA SER A 186 31.97 26.66 -13.07
C SER A 186 33.35 26.80 -13.73
N LEU A 187 34.05 25.70 -13.99
CA LEU A 187 35.33 25.72 -14.71
C LEU A 187 35.17 26.24 -16.15
N LEU A 188 34.17 25.74 -16.89
CA LEU A 188 33.90 26.18 -18.26
C LEU A 188 33.49 27.65 -18.32
N ILE A 189 32.73 28.14 -17.34
CA ILE A 189 32.39 29.57 -17.23
C ILE A 189 33.66 30.40 -17.04
N ASN A 190 34.56 29.99 -16.15
CA ASN A 190 35.82 30.71 -15.91
C ASN A 190 36.73 30.71 -17.15
N GLU A 191 36.80 29.58 -17.86
CA GLU A 191 37.54 29.47 -19.13
C GLU A 191 36.95 30.41 -20.19
N LYS A 192 35.62 30.38 -20.37
CA LYS A 192 34.92 31.28 -21.29
C LYS A 192 35.22 32.75 -20.98
N VAL A 193 35.10 33.16 -19.72
CA VAL A 193 35.39 34.54 -19.30
C VAL A 193 36.85 34.94 -19.60
N THR A 194 37.79 34.00 -19.43
CA THR A 194 39.20 34.23 -19.72
C THR A 194 39.44 34.41 -21.22
N LEU A 195 38.81 33.58 -22.05
CA LEU A 195 38.88 33.69 -23.51
C LEU A 195 38.24 34.98 -24.03
N GLU A 196 37.08 35.36 -23.49
CA GLU A 196 36.40 36.62 -23.85
C GLU A 196 37.26 37.85 -23.53
N LYS A 197 37.94 37.87 -22.37
CA LYS A 197 38.89 38.94 -22.01
C LYS A 197 40.12 38.96 -22.93
N GLY A 198 40.64 37.79 -23.31
CA GLY A 198 41.75 37.70 -24.27
C GLY A 198 41.37 38.21 -25.66
N LEU A 199 40.15 37.94 -26.10
CA LEU A 199 39.61 38.41 -27.38
C LEU A 199 39.32 39.92 -27.36
N SER A 200 38.91 40.50 -26.22
CA SER A 200 38.68 41.95 -26.09
C SER A 200 39.98 42.77 -26.23
N GLY A 201 41.15 42.17 -26.07
CA GLY A 201 42.45 42.82 -26.27
C GLY A 201 42.92 42.88 -27.74
N CYS A 202 42.25 42.14 -28.64
CA CYS A 202 42.51 42.16 -30.08
C CYS A 202 41.34 42.81 -30.81
N GLU A 203 41.07 44.10 -30.55
CA GLU A 203 40.18 44.84 -31.40
C GLU A 203 40.86 45.08 -32.76
N LYS A 204 40.72 44.13 -33.67
CA LYS A 204 41.19 44.29 -35.04
C LYS A 204 40.43 45.45 -35.69
N MET A 205 41.17 46.49 -36.04
CA MET A 205 40.64 47.59 -36.84
C MET A 205 40.50 47.07 -38.29
N CYS A 206 39.33 47.29 -38.88
CA CYS A 206 39.16 47.01 -40.29
C CYS A 206 40.02 47.98 -41.13
N PRO A 207 40.54 47.55 -42.29
CA PRO A 207 41.26 48.45 -43.19
C PRO A 207 40.39 49.67 -43.55
N GLU A 208 41.02 50.78 -43.91
CA GLU A 208 40.31 52.01 -44.26
C GLU A 208 39.29 51.76 -45.39
N GLY A 209 38.07 52.27 -45.22
CA GLY A 209 36.97 52.08 -46.17
C GLY A 209 36.15 50.78 -45.97
N TRP A 210 36.55 49.88 -45.08
CA TRP A 210 35.81 48.66 -44.75
C TRP A 210 34.83 48.90 -43.59
N LYS A 211 33.66 48.26 -43.65
CA LYS A 211 32.64 48.28 -42.60
C LYS A 211 32.87 47.12 -41.64
N LYS A 212 32.93 47.40 -40.34
CA LYS A 212 33.05 46.39 -39.30
C LYS A 212 31.67 45.86 -38.88
N PHE A 213 31.57 44.55 -38.70
CA PHE A 213 30.43 43.91 -38.03
C PHE A 213 30.94 42.80 -37.10
N GLY A 214 30.45 42.78 -35.86
CA GLY A 214 30.95 41.86 -34.82
C GLY A 214 32.40 42.13 -34.40
N PHE A 215 33.04 41.10 -33.83
CA PHE A 215 34.38 41.22 -33.24
C PHE A 215 35.53 41.19 -34.26
N ASN A 216 35.37 40.50 -35.40
CA ASN A 216 36.48 40.27 -36.35
C ASN A 216 36.05 40.19 -37.83
N SER A 217 34.86 40.67 -38.19
CA SER A 217 34.39 40.64 -39.58
C SER A 217 34.43 42.03 -40.19
N CYS A 218 35.08 42.14 -41.36
CA CYS A 218 35.22 43.37 -42.13
C CYS A 218 34.62 43.16 -43.51
N TYR A 219 33.80 44.13 -43.97
CA TYR A 219 33.05 44.06 -45.21
C TYR A 219 33.40 45.24 -46.09
N TYR A 220 33.64 44.98 -47.37
CA TYR A 220 33.91 46.01 -48.36
C TYR A 220 32.77 46.04 -49.39
N LEU A 221 32.24 47.23 -49.64
CA LEU A 221 31.26 47.45 -50.70
C LEU A 221 31.98 48.02 -51.91
N SER A 222 32.02 47.24 -53.00
CA SER A 222 32.60 47.72 -54.26
C SER A 222 31.73 48.82 -54.86
N ALA A 223 32.37 49.90 -55.33
CA ALA A 223 31.68 50.99 -56.02
C ALA A 223 31.29 50.62 -57.46
N GLU A 224 31.94 49.62 -58.04
CA GLU A 224 31.75 49.22 -59.44
C GLU A 224 30.93 47.94 -59.55
N LYS A 225 30.02 47.90 -60.54
CA LYS A 225 29.30 46.68 -60.89
C LYS A 225 30.15 45.84 -61.83
N LYS A 226 30.46 44.61 -61.39
CA LYS A 226 31.20 43.62 -62.18
C LYS A 226 30.37 42.33 -62.31
N PRO A 227 30.57 41.50 -63.35
CA PRO A 227 30.05 40.13 -63.36
C PRO A 227 30.60 39.33 -62.17
N TRP A 228 29.86 38.32 -61.70
CA TRP A 228 30.16 37.57 -60.48
C TRP A 228 31.63 37.10 -60.38
N GLU A 229 32.16 36.51 -61.45
CA GLU A 229 33.54 35.99 -61.49
C GLU A 229 34.58 37.09 -61.29
N TYR A 230 34.39 38.25 -61.92
CA TYR A 230 35.26 39.41 -61.77
C TYR A 230 35.08 40.10 -60.41
N ALA A 231 33.90 40.00 -59.81
CA ALA A 231 33.66 40.48 -58.45
C ALA A 231 34.41 39.63 -57.42
N GLU A 232 34.40 38.30 -57.55
CA GLU A 232 35.21 37.42 -56.70
C GLU A 232 36.71 37.66 -56.90
N GLN A 233 37.17 37.85 -58.13
CA GLN A 233 38.58 38.20 -58.39
C GLN A 233 38.98 39.55 -57.76
N ASP A 234 38.10 40.55 -57.76
CA ASP A 234 38.35 41.83 -57.08
C ASP A 234 38.42 41.65 -55.55
N CYS A 235 37.52 40.84 -54.97
CA CYS A 235 37.57 40.48 -53.55
C CYS A 235 38.90 39.79 -53.21
N LEU A 236 39.31 38.81 -54.00
CA LEU A 236 40.58 38.08 -53.84
C LEU A 236 41.79 39.01 -53.94
N GLY A 237 41.79 39.94 -54.89
CA GLY A 237 42.84 40.95 -55.06
C GLY A 237 42.97 41.88 -53.85
N ARG A 238 41.92 42.00 -53.03
CA ARG A 238 41.90 42.76 -51.77
C ARG A 238 42.18 41.89 -50.53
N GLY A 239 42.50 40.61 -50.71
CA GLY A 239 42.72 39.65 -49.63
C GLY A 239 41.43 39.19 -48.94
N ALA A 240 40.30 39.19 -49.64
CA ALA A 240 38.99 38.78 -49.14
C ALA A 240 38.25 37.88 -50.14
N HIS A 241 37.02 37.52 -49.79
CA HIS A 241 36.10 36.76 -50.64
C HIS A 241 34.75 37.47 -50.71
N LEU A 242 33.93 37.14 -51.71
CA LEU A 242 32.52 37.53 -51.68
C LEU A 242 31.85 36.96 -50.41
N VAL A 243 31.00 37.78 -49.79
CA VAL A 243 30.39 37.47 -48.49
C VAL A 243 29.49 36.23 -48.55
N ILE A 244 29.65 35.33 -47.57
CA ILE A 244 28.72 34.23 -47.30
C ILE A 244 28.02 34.55 -45.98
N ILE A 245 26.69 34.58 -46.02
CA ILE A 245 25.87 35.00 -44.88
C ILE A 245 25.58 33.79 -44.01
N ASN A 246 26.06 33.81 -42.77
CA ASN A 246 25.97 32.67 -41.84
C ASN A 246 25.00 32.90 -40.68
N SER A 247 24.46 34.10 -40.51
CA SER A 247 23.50 34.40 -39.44
C SER A 247 22.42 35.41 -39.85
N GLU A 248 21.31 35.40 -39.12
CA GLU A 248 20.21 36.34 -39.35
C GLU A 248 20.65 37.79 -39.05
N GLU A 249 21.51 37.99 -38.05
CA GLU A 249 22.07 39.29 -37.69
C GLU A 249 22.99 39.84 -38.78
N GLU A 250 23.80 38.98 -39.40
CA GLU A 250 24.66 39.33 -40.53
C GLU A 250 23.81 39.76 -41.74
N GLN A 251 22.74 39.02 -42.04
CA GLN A 251 21.79 39.38 -43.10
C GLN A 251 21.15 40.76 -42.84
N LYS A 252 20.72 41.03 -41.60
CA LYS A 252 20.13 42.33 -41.21
C LYS A 252 21.14 43.48 -41.37
N PHE A 253 22.39 43.26 -40.97
CA PHE A 253 23.46 44.24 -41.15
C PHE A 253 23.69 44.57 -42.63
N LEU A 254 23.82 43.55 -43.49
CA LEU A 254 24.02 43.74 -44.92
C LEU A 254 22.82 44.42 -45.59
N ASN A 255 21.59 44.08 -45.19
CA ASN A 255 20.37 44.73 -45.70
C ASN A 255 20.33 46.22 -45.33
N ALA A 256 20.86 46.61 -44.17
CA ALA A 256 20.92 48.01 -43.74
C ALA A 256 21.86 48.86 -44.62
N LEU A 257 22.80 48.24 -45.35
CA LEU A 257 23.67 48.91 -46.31
C LEU A 257 22.93 49.35 -47.59
N ARG A 258 21.69 48.87 -47.82
CA ARG A 258 20.79 49.26 -48.92
C ARG A 258 21.41 49.14 -50.32
N THR A 259 22.27 48.15 -50.52
CA THR A 259 22.97 47.91 -51.79
C THR A 259 22.68 46.51 -52.31
N ILE A 260 22.28 46.40 -53.58
CA ILE A 260 22.24 45.12 -54.29
C ILE A 260 23.68 44.76 -54.70
N SER A 261 24.21 43.69 -54.14
CA SER A 261 25.61 43.27 -54.32
C SER A 261 25.70 41.77 -54.60
N TRP A 262 26.76 41.36 -55.29
CA TRP A 262 27.09 39.93 -55.40
C TRP A 262 27.50 39.38 -54.04
N ILE A 263 27.13 38.11 -53.80
CA ILE A 263 27.49 37.33 -52.61
C ILE A 263 28.20 36.05 -53.06
N GLY A 264 28.88 35.38 -52.14
CA GLY A 264 29.71 34.20 -52.38
C GLY A 264 28.94 32.92 -52.68
N LEU A 265 27.68 33.03 -53.10
CA LEU A 265 26.87 31.90 -53.58
C LEU A 265 27.07 31.77 -55.08
N ASN A 266 27.56 30.60 -55.51
CA ASN A 266 27.64 30.24 -56.91
C ASN A 266 27.25 28.77 -57.06
N GLU A 267 26.40 28.50 -58.04
CA GLU A 267 25.99 27.15 -58.39
C GLU A 267 27.12 26.51 -59.21
N ARG A 268 28.00 25.76 -58.53
CA ARG A 268 28.95 24.88 -59.22
C ARG A 268 28.23 23.56 -59.50
N GLU A 269 27.73 23.40 -60.73
CA GLU A 269 27.39 22.07 -61.24
C GLU A 269 28.65 21.21 -61.29
N THR A 270 28.90 20.48 -60.21
CA THR A 270 29.91 19.41 -60.18
C THR A 270 29.30 18.18 -59.53
N TRP A 271 28.32 17.60 -60.21
CA TRP A 271 28.10 16.16 -60.14
C TRP A 271 28.91 15.53 -61.26
N LYS A 272 30.08 14.98 -60.91
CA LYS A 272 30.82 14.01 -61.73
C LYS A 272 31.13 12.79 -60.88
#